data_AF-A0A1B9AD43-F1
#
_entry.id   AF-A0A1B9AD43-F1
#
_cell.length_a   1.000
_cell.length_b   1.000
_cell.length_c   1.000
_cell.angle_alpha   90.00
_cell.angle_beta   90.00
_cell.angle_gamma   90.00
#
_symmetry.space_group_name_H-M   'P 1'
#
loop_
_entity.id
_entity.type
_entity.pdbx_description
1 polymer ?
#
loop_
_entity_poly.entity_id
_entity_poly.type
_entity_poly.pdbx_seq_one_letter_code
_entity_poly.pdbx_strand_id
1 'polypeptide(L)'
;MKKVINKINPKIELAGVSLIELKKTERTLGATFPEEYKELFLETNGATFGEWTLYSIQANEQLAFAMDIVRQNQENRPKNMPDEFICIGDHINGNKLCYQIRKRFMQELIFL
;
A
#
# COMPACT_ATOMS: atom_id res chain seq x y z
N MET A 1 2.34 12.09 17.18
CA MET A 1 2.55 10.97 16.24
C MET A 1 4.03 10.67 15.92
N LYS A 2 4.99 11.60 16.16
CA LYS A 2 6.46 11.39 15.97
C LYS A 2 7.13 10.15 16.62
N LYS A 3 6.44 9.40 17.48
CA LYS A 3 7.04 8.28 18.25
C LYS A 3 6.98 6.92 17.54
N VAL A 4 6.17 6.76 16.50
CA VAL A 4 6.02 5.48 15.79
C VAL A 4 6.98 5.37 14.60
N ILE A 5 7.18 6.47 13.88
CA ILE A 5 8.05 6.57 12.70
C ILE A 5 9.49 6.14 13.04
N ASN A 6 10.03 6.56 14.19
CA ASN A 6 11.38 6.19 14.64
C ASN A 6 11.58 4.70 14.98
N LYS A 7 10.51 3.89 15.02
CA LYS A 7 10.60 2.43 15.23
C LYS A 7 10.55 1.64 13.93
N ILE A 8 10.20 2.27 12.82
CA ILE A 8 10.32 1.70 11.50
C ILE A 8 11.74 2.04 11.08
N ASN A 9 12.66 1.07 11.11
CA ASN A 9 13.99 1.24 10.53
C ASN A 9 13.87 0.87 9.04
N PRO A 10 13.57 1.82 8.13
CA PRO A 10 13.22 1.48 6.76
C PRO A 10 14.51 1.13 6.05
N LYS A 11 14.68 -0.12 5.64
CA LYS A 11 15.83 -0.55 4.85
C LYS A 11 15.84 0.09 3.44
N ILE A 12 14.72 0.68 3.05
CA ILE A 12 14.49 1.39 1.79
C ILE A 12 13.71 2.66 2.15
N GLU A 13 14.38 3.81 2.23
CA GLU A 13 13.73 5.12 2.37
C GLU A 13 13.42 5.68 0.98
N LEU A 14 12.26 5.34 0.43
CA LEU A 14 11.69 6.16 -0.64
C LEU A 14 10.97 7.34 0.00
N ALA A 15 11.24 8.54 -0.50
CA ALA A 15 10.52 9.74 -0.10
C ALA A 15 9.01 9.55 -0.26
N GLY A 16 8.23 10.15 0.62
CA GLY A 16 6.77 10.15 0.54
C GLY A 16 6.25 10.70 -0.80
N VAL A 17 4.99 10.37 -1.10
CA VAL A 17 4.29 10.79 -2.30
C VAL A 17 3.43 12.02 -2.06
N SER A 18 3.06 12.71 -3.12
CA SER A 18 2.16 13.85 -3.10
C SER A 18 0.69 13.44 -2.94
N LEU A 19 -0.15 14.38 -2.49
CA LEU A 19 -1.61 14.22 -2.47
C LEU A 19 -2.22 13.96 -3.86
N ILE A 20 -1.55 14.41 -4.93
CA ILE A 20 -2.01 14.18 -6.31
C ILE A 20 -1.84 12.72 -6.67
N GLU A 21 -0.70 12.13 -6.34
CA GLU A 21 -0.42 10.71 -6.58
C GLU A 21 -1.35 9.83 -5.77
N LEU A 22 -1.58 10.14 -4.49
CA LEU A 22 -2.57 9.45 -3.66
C LEU A 22 -3.95 9.43 -4.31
N LYS A 23 -4.46 10.60 -4.72
CA LYS A 23 -5.78 10.71 -5.38
C LYS A 23 -5.84 9.97 -6.71
N LYS A 24 -4.75 9.95 -7.48
CA LYS A 24 -4.68 9.17 -8.73
C LYS A 24 -4.76 7.68 -8.43
N THR A 25 -3.98 7.19 -7.47
CA THR A 25 -3.98 5.79 -7.06
C THR A 25 -5.33 5.34 -6.52
N GLU A 26 -5.97 6.12 -5.65
CA GLU A 26 -7.33 5.83 -5.15
C GLU A 26 -8.34 5.69 -6.30
N ARG A 27 -8.27 6.58 -7.29
CA ARG A 27 -9.13 6.50 -8.49
C ARG A 27 -8.86 5.26 -9.31
N THR A 28 -7.60 4.92 -9.53
CA THR A 28 -7.19 3.73 -10.31
C THR A 28 -7.60 2.43 -9.62
N LEU A 29 -7.49 2.37 -8.29
CA LEU A 29 -7.93 1.23 -7.48
C LEU A 29 -9.44 1.21 -7.25
N GLY A 30 -10.15 2.30 -7.50
CA GLY A 30 -11.57 2.43 -7.21
C GLY A 30 -11.89 2.44 -5.71
N ALA A 31 -10.91 2.77 -4.86
CA ALA A 31 -11.01 2.71 -3.42
C ALA A 31 -10.37 3.92 -2.74
N THR A 32 -11.00 4.41 -1.68
CA THR A 32 -10.53 5.50 -0.81
C THR A 32 -9.73 4.92 0.34
N PHE A 33 -8.54 5.48 0.54
CA PHE A 33 -7.60 5.08 1.57
C PHE A 33 -8.01 5.63 2.94
N PRO A 34 -7.73 4.89 4.04
CA PRO A 34 -7.87 5.41 5.39
C PRO A 34 -6.93 6.61 5.61
N GLU A 35 -7.27 7.49 6.53
CA GLU A 35 -6.47 8.72 6.76
C GLU A 35 -5.05 8.39 7.23
N GLU A 36 -4.93 7.45 8.16
CA GLU A 36 -3.66 6.99 8.70
C GLU A 36 -2.75 6.38 7.62
N TYR A 37 -3.36 5.70 6.64
CA TYR A 37 -2.63 5.12 5.52
C TYR A 37 -2.15 6.19 4.53
N LYS A 38 -2.93 7.25 4.33
CA LYS A 38 -2.50 8.42 3.54
C LYS A 38 -1.37 9.17 4.23
N GLU A 39 -1.48 9.39 5.55
CA GLU A 39 -0.41 10.03 6.33
C GLU A 39 0.91 9.27 6.21
N LEU A 40 0.87 7.93 6.28
CA LEU A 40 2.05 7.10 6.05
C LEU A 40 2.69 7.38 4.69
N PHE A 41 1.90 7.41 3.62
CA PHE A 41 2.40 7.63 2.27
C PHE A 41 2.91 9.04 2.00
N LEU A 42 2.39 10.05 2.71
CA LEU A 42 2.92 11.42 2.66
C LEU A 42 4.30 11.51 3.31
N GLU A 43 4.59 10.66 4.29
CA GLU A 43 5.89 10.63 4.99
C GLU A 43 6.90 9.69 4.32
N THR A 44 6.46 8.52 3.85
CA THR A 44 7.32 7.48 3.26
C THR A 44 6.58 6.68 2.19
N ASN A 45 7.27 6.26 1.14
CA ASN A 45 6.64 5.51 0.06
C ASN A 45 7.02 4.02 0.07
N GLY A 46 6.11 3.19 0.59
CA GLY A 46 6.44 1.83 0.94
C GLY A 46 7.23 1.78 2.26
N ALA A 47 7.15 0.66 2.96
CA ALA A 47 7.84 0.48 4.22
C ALA A 47 8.04 -1.01 4.47
N THR A 48 9.18 -1.37 5.06
CA THR A 48 9.37 -2.71 5.61
C THR A 48 9.34 -2.61 7.12
N PHE A 49 8.48 -3.41 7.77
CA PHE A 49 8.42 -3.54 9.22
C PHE A 49 8.47 -5.01 9.60
N GLY A 50 9.56 -5.40 10.26
CA GLY A 50 9.85 -6.82 10.54
C GLY A 50 9.90 -7.61 9.24
N GLU A 51 8.98 -8.56 9.10
CA GLU A 51 8.87 -9.48 7.96
C GLU A 51 7.82 -9.05 6.92
N TRP A 52 7.21 -7.88 7.09
CA TRP A 52 6.23 -7.33 6.15
C TRP A 52 6.86 -6.21 5.30
N THR A 53 6.54 -6.21 4.01
CA THR A 53 6.88 -5.13 3.07
C THR A 53 5.60 -4.58 2.46
N LEU A 54 5.32 -3.29 2.70
CA LEU A 54 4.21 -2.60 2.05
C LEU A 54 4.53 -2.26 0.60
N TYR A 55 3.48 -2.27 -0.21
CA TYR A 55 3.50 -1.82 -1.58
C TYR A 55 3.72 -0.30 -1.63
N SER A 56 4.45 0.15 -2.65
CA SER A 56 4.66 1.57 -2.91
C SER A 56 3.58 2.11 -3.84
N ILE A 57 3.51 3.44 -3.94
CA ILE A 57 2.76 4.16 -4.97
C ILE A 57 3.75 4.64 -6.02
N GLN A 58 3.48 4.33 -7.29
CA GLN A 58 4.26 4.89 -8.37
C GLN A 58 4.05 6.41 -8.53
N ALA A 59 5.06 7.16 -8.10
CA ALA A 59 5.11 8.63 -8.17
C ALA A 59 5.80 9.13 -9.46
N ASN A 60 6.78 8.39 -9.96
CA ASN A 60 7.46 8.70 -11.22
C ASN A 60 7.19 7.62 -12.26
N GLU A 61 6.59 8.02 -13.39
CA GLU A 61 6.29 7.13 -14.52
C GLU A 61 7.55 6.45 -15.09
N GLN A 62 8.74 7.02 -14.87
CA GLN A 62 10.02 6.47 -15.32
C GLN A 62 10.58 5.37 -14.40
N LEU A 63 10.10 5.28 -13.16
CA LEU A 63 10.52 4.30 -12.17
C LEU A 63 9.36 3.36 -11.86
N ALA A 64 9.27 2.28 -12.63
CA ALA A 64 8.34 1.19 -12.34
C ALA A 64 8.81 0.45 -11.07
N PHE A 65 8.04 0.56 -9.99
CA PHE A 65 8.30 -0.21 -8.77
C PHE A 65 7.72 -1.62 -8.93
N ALA A 66 8.55 -2.64 -8.72
CA ALA A 66 8.09 -4.03 -8.73
C ALA A 66 6.98 -4.28 -7.70
N MET A 67 6.99 -3.51 -6.60
CA MET A 67 6.02 -3.57 -5.51
C MET A 67 4.98 -2.44 -5.57
N ASP A 68 4.68 -1.89 -6.75
CA ASP A 68 3.63 -0.88 -6.89
C ASP A 68 2.23 -1.45 -6.56
N ILE A 69 1.46 -0.72 -5.75
CA ILE A 69 0.16 -1.15 -5.24
C ILE A 69 -0.86 -1.39 -6.36
N VAL A 70 -0.86 -0.57 -7.42
CA VAL A 70 -1.79 -0.76 -8.53
C VAL A 70 -1.46 -2.03 -9.27
N ARG A 71 -0.19 -2.20 -9.62
CA ARG A 71 0.31 -3.39 -10.31
C ARG A 71 0.06 -4.67 -9.53
N GLN A 72 0.32 -4.65 -8.22
CA GLN A 72 0.09 -5.81 -7.36
C GLN A 72 -1.38 -6.22 -7.27
N ASN A 73 -2.31 -5.27 -7.39
CA ASN A 73 -3.75 -5.53 -7.31
C ASN A 73 -4.45 -5.74 -8.65
N GLN A 74 -3.82 -5.36 -9.78
CA GLN A 74 -4.39 -5.51 -11.12
C GLN A 74 -3.70 -6.60 -11.94
N GLU A 75 -2.37 -6.63 -11.95
CA GLU A 75 -1.59 -7.59 -12.76
C GLU A 75 -1.22 -8.84 -11.97
N ASN A 76 -0.76 -8.68 -10.72
CA ASN A 76 -0.23 -9.78 -9.89
C ASN A 76 -1.26 -10.30 -8.87
N ARG A 77 -2.54 -9.94 -9.05
CA ARG A 77 -3.60 -10.32 -8.12
C ARG A 77 -3.73 -11.85 -8.03
N PRO A 78 -3.72 -12.45 -6.83
CA PRO A 78 -3.97 -13.88 -6.68
C PRO A 78 -5.35 -14.27 -7.22
N LYS A 79 -5.43 -15.36 -8.01
CA LYS A 79 -6.66 -15.77 -8.72
C LYS A 79 -7.88 -16.01 -7.83
N ASN A 80 -7.66 -16.40 -6.58
CA ASN A 80 -8.73 -16.75 -5.63
C ASN A 80 -9.06 -15.62 -4.65
N MET A 81 -8.57 -14.40 -4.90
CA MET A 81 -8.75 -13.27 -4.00
C MET A 81 -10.06 -12.53 -4.28
N PRO A 82 -10.98 -12.40 -3.31
CA PRO A 82 -12.25 -11.68 -3.48
C PRO A 82 -12.04 -10.26 -3.97
N ASP A 83 -12.78 -9.79 -4.98
CA ASP A 83 -12.61 -8.47 -5.61
C ASP A 83 -12.72 -7.29 -4.63
N GLU A 84 -13.39 -7.50 -3.50
CA GLU A 84 -13.49 -6.52 -2.43
C GLU A 84 -12.20 -6.34 -1.63
N PHE A 85 -11.14 -7.09 -1.88
CA PHE A 85 -9.86 -6.95 -1.18
C PHE A 85 -8.82 -6.20 -2.02
N ILE A 86 -8.17 -5.22 -1.41
CA ILE A 86 -6.96 -4.59 -1.95
C ILE A 86 -5.80 -4.93 -1.03
N CYS A 87 -4.80 -5.61 -1.56
CA CYS A 87 -3.60 -5.90 -0.80
C CYS A 87 -2.65 -4.71 -0.80
N ILE A 88 -2.04 -4.49 0.34
CA ILE A 88 -1.18 -3.34 0.62
C ILE A 88 0.24 -3.78 0.99
N GLY A 89 0.48 -5.07 1.17
CA GLY A 89 1.81 -5.58 1.49
C GLY A 89 1.91 -7.10 1.50
N ASP A 90 3.15 -7.56 1.48
CA ASP A 90 3.53 -8.97 1.50
C ASP A 90 4.34 -9.30 2.75
N HIS A 91 4.09 -10.47 3.31
CA HIS A 91 4.97 -11.10 4.27
C HIS A 91 6.03 -11.96 3.56
N ILE A 92 7.19 -12.17 4.19
CA ILE A 92 8.26 -13.01 3.62
C ILE A 92 7.82 -14.46 3.30
N ASN A 93 6.78 -14.97 3.97
CA ASN A 93 6.27 -16.32 3.76
C ASN A 93 5.20 -16.42 2.66
N GLY A 94 4.87 -15.30 1.99
CA GLY A 94 3.86 -15.23 0.94
C GLY A 94 2.47 -14.82 1.41
N ASN A 95 2.25 -14.64 2.73
CA ASN A 95 1.00 -14.11 3.26
C ASN A 95 0.78 -12.66 2.80
N LYS A 96 -0.48 -12.25 2.69
CA LYS A 96 -0.89 -10.94 2.18
C LYS A 96 -1.53 -10.12 3.30
N LEU A 97 -1.19 -8.83 3.34
CA LEU A 97 -1.89 -7.84 4.15
C LEU A 97 -2.81 -7.05 3.23
N CYS A 98 -4.11 -7.05 3.49
CA CYS A 98 -5.10 -6.43 2.61
C CYS A 98 -6.14 -5.64 3.39
N TYR A 99 -6.78 -4.69 2.72
CA TYR A 99 -7.99 -4.05 3.19
C TYR A 99 -9.21 -4.64 2.50
N GLN A 100 -10.28 -4.90 3.26
CA GLN A 100 -11.62 -5.06 2.71
C GLN A 100 -12.22 -3.69 2.36
N ILE A 101 -12.74 -3.60 1.14
CA ILE A 101 -13.43 -2.44 0.61
C ILE A 101 -14.92 -2.57 0.88
N ARG A 102 -15.53 -1.53 1.46
CA ARG A 102 -16.99 -1.40 1.57
C ARG A 102 -17.42 -0.04 1.09
N LYS A 103 -18.34 -0.01 0.12
CA LYS A 103 -18.81 1.23 -0.53
C LYS A 103 -17.63 2.13 -0.99
N ARG A 104 -16.59 1.51 -1.54
CA ARG A 104 -15.31 2.13 -1.96
C ARG A 104 -14.36 2.55 -0.84
N PHE A 105 -14.71 2.42 0.43
CA PHE A 105 -13.78 2.72 1.52
C PHE A 105 -12.99 1.48 1.91
N MET A 106 -11.68 1.58 2.03
CA MET A 106 -10.87 0.59 2.73
C MET A 106 -11.17 0.71 4.23
N GLN A 107 -11.71 -0.34 4.85
CA GLN A 107 -12.21 -0.25 6.22
C GLN A 107 -11.57 -1.23 7.19
N GLU A 108 -11.35 -2.47 6.77
CA GLU A 108 -10.93 -3.55 7.66
C GLU A 108 -9.65 -4.20 7.16
N LEU A 109 -8.65 -4.31 8.03
CA LEU A 109 -7.40 -5.03 7.74
C LEU A 109 -7.63 -6.53 7.85
N ILE A 110 -7.27 -7.25 6.80
CA ILE A 110 -7.37 -8.69 6.67
C ILE A 110 -5.96 -9.25 6.43
N PHE A 111 -5.65 -10.36 7.12
CA PHE A 111 -4.42 -11.12 6.96
C PHE A 111 -4.77 -12.44 6.29
N LEU A 112 -4.13 -12.73 5.16
CA LEU A 112 -4.38 -13.91 4.32
C LEU A 112 -3.13 -14.75 4.16
#